data_AF-A0A351A2Q9-F1
#
_entry.id   AF-A0A351A2Q9-F1
#
_cell.length_a   1.000
_cell.length_b   1.000
_cell.length_c   1.000
_cell.angle_alpha   90.00
_cell.angle_beta   90.00
_cell.angle_gamma   90.00
#
_symmetry.space_group_name_H-M   'P 1'
#
loop_
_entity.id
_entity.type
_entity.pdbx_description
1 polymer ?
#
loop_
_entity_poly.entity_id
_entity_poly.type
_entity_poly.pdbx_seq_one_letter_code
_entity_poly.pdbx_strand_id
1 'polypeptide(L)'
;MTSILKLRGAAALSSSRLERLGRAVGEVLPKLNALVAEHWYFIELNAALSAEEHARLVDLLDAHPATVAPPAGTLRLVVPRLGTISPWSSKATDIAHQCGFDKVVRIERGIAYTIEARGVEGNAGLLALLHDRMTESILNSVDEAEALFHHYQPQPLTTVDILAGGRAALERANGELGLALSEDEIDYLVENFSRMGRNPTDVELMMFAQANSEHCRHKIFNADWVIDARPMEKTLFGMIKDTHKAHPEGTVVAYSDNASVIEGARIARLYPDADGAFRYHDEDTHILAKVETHNHPTAISPFPGAATGAGGEIRDEGATGRGSRPKAGLAGFTVSNLNIPDFGQPWEKPYGKPERIASALDIMIEGPIGAAAFNNEFGR
;
A
#
# COMPACT_ATOMS: atom_id res chain seq x y z
N MET A 1 -12.57 -4.43 -30.11
CA MET A 1 -11.52 -5.32 -29.60
C MET A 1 -10.51 -4.46 -28.90
N THR A 2 -10.14 -4.79 -27.68
CA THR A 2 -9.07 -4.07 -26.98
C THR A 2 -7.73 -4.42 -27.62
N SER A 3 -6.88 -3.42 -27.80
CA SER A 3 -5.51 -3.60 -28.31
C SER A 3 -4.52 -2.98 -27.34
N ILE A 4 -3.37 -3.61 -27.15
CA ILE A 4 -2.31 -3.08 -26.27
C ILE A 4 -1.23 -2.44 -27.13
N LEU A 5 -1.14 -1.11 -27.07
CA LEU A 5 -0.05 -0.34 -27.66
C LEU A 5 1.17 -0.40 -26.71
N LYS A 6 2.34 -0.69 -27.27
CA LYS A 6 3.61 -0.83 -26.54
C LYS A 6 4.57 0.26 -27.01
N LEU A 7 4.96 1.16 -26.12
CA LEU A 7 5.86 2.26 -26.43
C LEU A 7 7.14 2.16 -25.59
N ARG A 8 8.29 2.20 -26.25
CA ARG A 8 9.60 2.25 -25.59
C ARG A 8 9.90 3.70 -25.20
N GLY A 9 10.37 3.91 -23.97
CA GLY A 9 10.69 5.22 -23.43
C GLY A 9 12.17 5.45 -23.22
N ALA A 10 12.48 6.55 -22.53
CA ALA A 10 13.83 6.95 -22.17
C ALA A 10 14.48 6.02 -21.13
N ALA A 11 15.75 6.30 -20.80
CA ALA A 11 16.49 5.58 -19.77
C ALA A 11 15.75 5.64 -18.42
N ALA A 12 15.55 4.48 -17.78
CA ALA A 12 14.80 4.37 -16.52
C ALA A 12 15.62 4.73 -15.27
N LEU A 13 16.95 4.74 -15.38
CA LEU A 13 17.88 4.99 -14.28
C LEU A 13 18.89 6.08 -14.65
N SER A 14 19.25 6.91 -13.67
CA SER A 14 20.42 7.80 -13.81
C SER A 14 21.70 6.97 -13.97
N SER A 15 22.74 7.56 -14.57
CA SER A 15 24.05 6.92 -14.74
C SER A 15 24.59 6.33 -13.43
N SER A 16 24.54 7.10 -12.34
CA SER A 16 24.98 6.65 -11.01
C SER A 16 24.20 5.47 -10.45
N ARG A 17 22.87 5.42 -10.67
CA ARG A 17 22.03 4.28 -10.23
C ARG A 17 22.29 3.05 -11.08
N LEU A 18 22.45 3.23 -12.39
CA LEU A 18 22.77 2.15 -13.32
C LEU A 18 24.15 1.55 -13.04
N GLU A 19 25.16 2.38 -12.74
CA GLU A 19 26.50 1.92 -12.35
C GLU A 19 26.49 1.14 -11.03
N ARG A 20 25.72 1.62 -10.04
CA ARG A 20 25.56 0.90 -8.76
C ARG A 20 24.88 -0.45 -8.96
N LEU A 21 23.80 -0.49 -9.74
CA LEU A 21 23.13 -1.74 -10.08
C LEU A 21 24.05 -2.66 -10.88
N GLY A 22 24.80 -2.12 -11.84
CA GLY A 22 25.76 -2.87 -12.66
C GLY A 22 26.85 -3.53 -11.83
N ARG A 23 27.35 -2.87 -10.77
CA ARG A 23 28.29 -3.49 -9.82
C ARG A 23 27.68 -4.66 -9.07
N ALA A 24 26.48 -4.48 -8.50
CA ALA A 24 25.78 -5.56 -7.79
C ALA A 24 25.43 -6.74 -8.73
N VAL A 25 24.96 -6.44 -9.95
CA VAL A 25 24.71 -7.46 -10.97
C VAL A 25 26.01 -8.16 -11.36
N GLY A 26 27.14 -7.46 -11.44
CA GLY A 26 28.45 -8.03 -11.74
C GLY A 26 28.94 -9.05 -10.70
N GLU A 27 28.53 -8.91 -9.43
CA GLU A 27 28.83 -9.90 -8.39
C GLU A 27 28.10 -11.23 -8.62
N VAL A 28 26.88 -11.17 -9.17
CA VAL A 28 26.03 -12.33 -9.46
C VAL A 28 26.28 -12.88 -10.88
N LEU A 29 26.69 -12.01 -11.81
CA LEU A 29 27.03 -12.30 -13.20
C LEU A 29 28.45 -11.80 -13.51
N PRO A 30 29.50 -12.58 -13.19
CA PRO A 30 30.90 -12.14 -13.32
C PRO A 30 31.38 -11.80 -14.75
N LYS A 31 30.56 -12.09 -15.78
CA LYS A 31 30.82 -11.79 -17.19
C LYS A 31 29.76 -10.84 -17.77
N LEU A 32 29.36 -9.84 -16.99
CA LEU A 32 28.48 -8.76 -17.42
C LEU A 32 29.23 -7.82 -18.39
N ASN A 33 28.77 -7.75 -19.63
CA ASN A 33 29.31 -6.82 -20.64
C ASN A 33 28.55 -5.49 -20.61
N ALA A 34 27.22 -5.54 -20.59
CA ALA A 34 26.37 -4.36 -20.62
C ALA A 34 25.07 -4.59 -19.83
N LEU A 35 24.60 -3.52 -19.20
CA LEU A 35 23.30 -3.44 -18.55
C LEU A 35 22.63 -2.14 -18.98
N VAL A 36 21.47 -2.24 -19.63
CA VAL A 36 20.67 -1.10 -20.05
C VAL A 36 19.30 -1.20 -19.40
N ALA A 37 18.78 -0.08 -18.88
CA ALA A 37 17.46 0.00 -18.27
C ALA A 37 16.63 1.09 -18.95
N GLU A 38 15.50 0.72 -19.56
CA GLU A 38 14.62 1.64 -20.29
C GLU A 38 13.19 1.54 -19.79
N HIS A 39 12.48 2.67 -19.75
CA HIS A 39 11.05 2.63 -19.50
C HIS A 39 10.33 2.00 -20.69
N TRP A 40 9.26 1.27 -20.37
CA TRP A 40 8.28 0.81 -21.34
C TRP A 40 6.90 1.20 -20.86
N TYR A 41 6.06 1.64 -21.78
CA TYR A 41 4.68 2.02 -21.54
C TYR A 41 3.75 1.08 -22.29
N PHE A 42 2.71 0.64 -21.60
CA PHE A 42 1.71 -0.28 -22.13
C PHE A 42 0.36 0.39 -22.02
N ILE A 43 -0.34 0.51 -23.14
CA ILE A 43 -1.57 1.29 -23.22
C ILE A 43 -2.66 0.41 -23.77
N GLU A 44 -3.64 0.11 -22.94
CA GLU A 44 -4.86 -0.54 -23.38
C GLU A 44 -5.76 0.48 -24.07
N LEU A 45 -6.16 0.16 -25.29
CA LEU A 45 -6.99 1.01 -26.14
C LEU A 45 -8.32 0.30 -26.45
N ASN A 46 -9.43 1.03 -26.35
CA ASN A 46 -10.75 0.56 -26.78
C ASN A 46 -10.98 0.73 -28.30
N ALA A 47 -10.17 1.56 -28.95
CA ALA A 47 -10.19 1.85 -30.38
C ALA A 47 -8.81 2.33 -30.86
N ALA A 48 -8.52 2.21 -32.15
CA ALA A 48 -7.25 2.63 -32.73
C ALA A 48 -7.04 4.16 -32.66
N LEU A 49 -5.80 4.56 -32.37
CA LEU A 49 -5.36 5.95 -32.45
C LEU A 49 -5.07 6.34 -33.90
N SER A 50 -5.42 7.56 -34.27
CA SER A 50 -4.88 8.24 -35.45
C SER A 50 -3.39 8.53 -35.27
N ALA A 51 -2.70 8.86 -36.36
CA ALA A 51 -1.27 9.21 -36.31
C ALA A 51 -1.00 10.42 -35.41
N GLU A 52 -1.90 11.41 -35.40
CA GLU A 52 -1.78 12.61 -34.55
C GLU A 52 -1.99 12.27 -33.07
N GLU A 53 -3.02 11.49 -32.72
CA GLU A 53 -3.24 11.02 -31.35
C GLU A 53 -2.04 10.18 -30.87
N HIS A 54 -1.52 9.28 -31.72
CA HIS A 54 -0.35 8.48 -31.38
C HIS A 54 0.88 9.36 -31.09
N ALA A 55 1.17 10.35 -31.94
CA ALA A 55 2.30 11.26 -31.72
C ALA A 55 2.15 12.06 -30.42
N ARG A 56 0.95 12.60 -30.15
CA ARG A 56 0.65 13.31 -28.90
C ARG A 56 0.77 12.41 -27.67
N LEU A 57 0.39 11.13 -27.78
CA LEU A 57 0.50 10.17 -26.67
C LEU A 57 1.96 9.82 -26.38
N VAL A 58 2.78 9.68 -27.43
CA VAL A 58 4.24 9.51 -27.30
C VAL A 58 4.84 10.69 -26.56
N ASP A 59 4.46 11.91 -26.92
CA ASP A 59 4.94 13.13 -26.24
C ASP A 59 4.43 13.23 -24.79
N LEU A 60 3.17 12.86 -24.53
CA LEU A 60 2.60 12.85 -23.18
C LEU A 60 3.37 11.93 -22.23
N LEU A 61 3.78 10.76 -22.73
CA LEU A 61 4.49 9.75 -21.96
C LEU A 61 6.01 9.93 -21.97
N ASP A 62 6.52 10.93 -22.69
CA ASP A 62 7.94 11.06 -23.00
C ASP A 62 8.53 9.72 -23.50
N ALA A 63 7.80 9.06 -24.38
CA ALA A 63 8.12 7.74 -24.92
C ALA A 63 9.15 7.82 -26.05
N HIS A 64 10.27 8.50 -25.76
CA HIS A 64 11.35 8.79 -26.68
C HIS A 64 12.58 7.95 -26.31
N PRO A 65 12.84 6.81 -26.99
CA PRO A 65 13.98 5.97 -26.69
C PRO A 65 15.29 6.64 -27.09
N ALA A 66 16.36 6.38 -26.34
CA ALA A 66 17.69 6.93 -26.62
C ALA A 66 18.28 6.44 -27.95
N THR A 67 17.88 5.25 -28.41
CA THR A 67 18.31 4.66 -29.68
C THR A 67 17.11 4.15 -30.46
N VAL A 68 17.19 4.12 -31.79
CA VAL A 68 16.11 3.57 -32.64
C VAL A 68 15.98 2.06 -32.44
N ALA A 69 17.11 1.33 -32.48
CA ALA A 69 17.13 -0.11 -32.27
C ALA A 69 17.11 -0.46 -30.77
N PRO A 70 16.37 -1.50 -30.35
CA PRO A 70 16.46 -2.04 -28.99
C PRO A 70 17.89 -2.48 -28.64
N PRO A 71 18.30 -2.40 -27.36
CA PRO A 71 19.61 -2.88 -26.93
C PRO A 71 19.78 -4.39 -27.19
N ALA A 72 21.02 -4.82 -27.45
CA ALA A 72 21.34 -6.23 -27.59
C ALA A 72 21.50 -6.88 -26.20
N GLY A 73 20.93 -8.07 -26.01
CA GLY A 73 21.05 -8.83 -24.77
C GLY A 73 19.78 -9.60 -24.41
N THR A 74 19.76 -10.17 -23.22
CA THR A 74 18.59 -10.85 -22.65
C THR A 74 17.72 -9.84 -21.92
N LEU A 75 16.44 -9.77 -22.28
CA LEU A 75 15.45 -8.88 -21.65
C LEU A 75 14.90 -9.49 -20.35
N ARG A 76 14.79 -8.65 -19.32
CA ARG A 76 13.95 -8.84 -18.15
C ARG A 76 13.10 -7.60 -17.97
N LEU A 77 11.80 -7.74 -18.19
CA LEU A 77 10.85 -6.65 -18.06
C LEU A 77 10.23 -6.71 -16.66
N VAL A 78 10.52 -5.70 -15.85
CA VAL A 78 9.92 -5.53 -14.52
C VAL A 78 8.67 -4.68 -14.67
N VAL A 79 7.54 -5.19 -14.19
CA VAL A 79 6.24 -4.53 -14.21
C VAL A 79 5.59 -4.65 -12.83
N PRO A 80 4.54 -3.85 -12.53
CA PRO A 80 3.72 -4.11 -11.35
C PRO A 80 3.23 -5.55 -11.34
N ARG A 81 3.04 -6.09 -10.14
CA ARG A 81 2.63 -7.48 -9.96
C ARG A 81 1.36 -7.76 -10.76
N LEU A 82 1.35 -8.85 -11.53
CA LEU A 82 0.19 -9.19 -12.34
C LEU A 82 -1.08 -9.31 -11.47
N GLY A 83 -2.15 -8.68 -11.91
CA GLY A 83 -3.38 -8.51 -11.13
C GLY A 83 -3.43 -7.26 -10.25
N THR A 84 -2.41 -6.40 -10.30
CA THR A 84 -2.40 -5.10 -9.61
C THR A 84 -2.40 -3.94 -10.62
N ILE A 85 -2.74 -2.74 -10.13
CA ILE A 85 -2.68 -1.48 -10.88
C ILE A 85 -1.79 -0.54 -10.09
N SER A 86 -0.74 0.01 -10.71
CA SER A 86 0.17 0.90 -10.00
C SER A 86 -0.50 2.28 -9.73
N PRO A 87 -0.10 3.01 -8.67
CA PRO A 87 -0.53 4.39 -8.48
C PRO A 87 -0.12 5.32 -9.65
N TRP A 88 0.97 4.97 -10.34
CA TRP A 88 1.39 5.65 -11.57
C TRP A 88 0.38 5.42 -12.69
N SER A 89 -0.14 4.20 -12.85
CA SER A 89 -1.15 3.84 -13.85
C SER A 89 -2.42 4.68 -13.71
N SER A 90 -2.95 4.82 -12.48
CA SER A 90 -4.13 5.65 -12.24
C SER A 90 -3.88 7.11 -12.64
N LYS A 91 -2.79 7.71 -12.16
CA LYS A 91 -2.45 9.11 -12.48
C LYS A 91 -2.17 9.34 -13.96
N ALA A 92 -1.44 8.44 -14.62
CA ALA A 92 -1.12 8.55 -16.04
C ALA A 92 -2.38 8.40 -16.92
N THR A 93 -3.27 7.49 -16.53
CA THR A 93 -4.56 7.28 -17.21
C THR A 93 -5.45 8.50 -17.06
N ASP A 94 -5.56 9.06 -15.84
CA ASP A 94 -6.32 10.29 -15.60
C ASP A 94 -5.77 11.46 -16.41
N ILE A 95 -4.43 11.65 -16.44
CA ILE A 95 -3.79 12.69 -17.26
C ILE A 95 -4.14 12.49 -18.74
N ALA A 96 -4.09 11.27 -19.26
CA ALA A 96 -4.44 10.99 -20.65
C ALA A 96 -5.90 11.36 -20.95
N HIS A 97 -6.83 11.02 -20.06
CA HIS A 97 -8.25 11.41 -20.20
C HIS A 97 -8.41 12.94 -20.18
N GLN A 98 -7.74 13.65 -19.28
CA GLN A 98 -7.77 15.12 -19.24
C GLN A 98 -7.14 15.78 -20.48
N CYS A 99 -6.24 15.07 -21.17
CA CYS A 99 -5.68 15.50 -22.46
C CYS A 99 -6.54 15.10 -23.68
N GLY A 100 -7.71 14.50 -23.47
CA GLY A 100 -8.67 14.13 -24.51
C GLY A 100 -8.42 12.76 -25.15
N PHE A 101 -7.70 11.85 -24.48
CA PHE A 101 -7.48 10.49 -24.97
C PHE A 101 -8.59 9.52 -24.54
N ASP A 102 -9.81 9.72 -25.04
CA ASP A 102 -10.99 8.89 -24.69
C ASP A 102 -10.85 7.40 -25.08
N LYS A 103 -9.92 7.11 -25.98
CA LYS A 103 -9.64 5.75 -26.45
C LYS A 103 -8.76 4.95 -25.49
N VAL A 104 -8.06 5.63 -24.57
CA VAL A 104 -7.21 5.00 -23.56
C VAL A 104 -8.09 4.43 -22.46
N VAL A 105 -8.01 3.13 -22.25
CA VAL A 105 -8.66 2.44 -21.13
C VAL A 105 -7.77 2.51 -19.90
N ARG A 106 -6.48 2.20 -20.06
CA ARG A 106 -5.49 2.24 -18.99
C ARG A 106 -4.07 2.31 -19.54
N ILE A 107 -3.21 3.03 -18.84
CA ILE A 107 -1.77 3.12 -19.12
C ILE A 107 -1.02 2.45 -17.97
N GLU A 108 -0.03 1.62 -18.26
CA GLU A 108 0.90 1.06 -17.26
C GLU A 108 2.35 1.26 -17.71
N ARG A 109 3.29 1.24 -16.74
CA ARG A 109 4.71 1.39 -17.00
C ARG A 109 5.50 0.22 -16.43
N GLY A 110 6.52 -0.21 -17.16
CA GLY A 110 7.56 -1.13 -16.72
C GLY A 110 8.96 -0.59 -16.92
N ILE A 111 9.95 -1.36 -16.45
CA ILE A 111 11.37 -1.15 -16.70
C ILE A 111 11.92 -2.38 -17.40
N ALA A 112 12.40 -2.20 -18.63
CA ALA A 112 13.10 -3.22 -19.39
C ALA A 112 14.59 -3.19 -19.06
N TYR A 113 15.08 -4.21 -18.35
CA TYR A 113 16.50 -4.46 -18.17
C TYR A 113 16.99 -5.36 -19.30
N THR A 114 17.84 -4.81 -20.18
CA THR A 114 18.54 -5.60 -21.20
C THR A 114 19.95 -5.89 -20.75
N ILE A 115 20.28 -7.17 -20.61
CA ILE A 115 21.49 -7.64 -19.95
C ILE A 115 22.31 -8.46 -20.96
N GLU A 116 23.52 -7.98 -21.25
CA GLU A 116 24.48 -8.71 -22.06
C GLU A 116 25.43 -9.48 -21.15
N ALA A 117 25.06 -10.73 -20.83
CA ALA A 117 25.86 -11.64 -20.02
C ALA A 117 25.46 -13.10 -20.30
N ARG A 118 26.30 -14.07 -19.89
CA ARG A 118 25.90 -15.48 -19.80
C ARG A 118 25.22 -15.75 -18.46
N GLY A 119 24.26 -16.66 -18.42
CA GLY A 119 23.61 -17.10 -17.18
C GLY A 119 22.54 -16.16 -16.64
N VAL A 120 21.92 -15.35 -17.50
CA VAL A 120 20.80 -14.45 -17.16
C VAL A 120 19.50 -15.22 -16.89
N GLU A 121 19.31 -16.37 -17.55
CA GLU A 121 18.13 -17.22 -17.38
C GLU A 121 18.16 -17.95 -16.03
N GLY A 122 17.05 -17.86 -15.28
CA GLY A 122 16.86 -18.57 -14.01
C GLY A 122 17.73 -18.10 -12.85
N ASN A 123 18.48 -17.00 -12.99
CA ASN A 123 19.37 -16.52 -11.93
C ASN A 123 18.60 -15.77 -10.82
N ALA A 124 18.28 -16.47 -9.74
CA ALA A 124 17.51 -15.91 -8.61
C ALA A 124 18.17 -14.69 -7.96
N GLY A 125 19.51 -14.65 -7.88
CA GLY A 125 20.24 -13.51 -7.32
C GLY A 125 20.10 -12.25 -8.19
N LEU A 126 20.13 -12.41 -9.52
CA LEU A 126 19.84 -11.32 -10.44
C LEU A 126 18.41 -10.84 -10.28
N LEU A 127 17.43 -11.75 -10.27
CA LEU A 127 16.02 -11.37 -10.17
C LEU A 127 15.75 -10.57 -8.89
N ALA A 128 16.35 -10.97 -7.76
CA ALA A 128 16.24 -10.25 -6.49
C ALA A 128 16.85 -8.84 -6.51
N LEU A 129 17.77 -8.55 -7.43
CA LEU A 129 18.36 -7.20 -7.60
C LEU A 129 17.53 -6.29 -8.52
N LEU A 130 16.70 -6.88 -9.40
CA LEU A 130 15.98 -6.13 -10.43
C LEU A 130 14.57 -5.69 -10.01
N HIS A 131 13.93 -6.39 -9.07
CA HIS A 131 12.54 -6.12 -8.69
C HIS A 131 12.26 -6.34 -7.21
N ASP A 132 11.20 -5.71 -6.72
CA ASP A 132 10.55 -6.04 -5.46
C ASP A 132 9.57 -7.20 -5.66
N ARG A 133 9.90 -8.37 -5.11
CA ARG A 133 9.04 -9.57 -5.17
C ARG A 133 7.63 -9.39 -4.58
N MET A 134 7.43 -8.40 -3.73
CA MET A 134 6.13 -8.16 -3.09
C MET A 134 5.18 -7.39 -4.01
N THR A 135 5.71 -6.48 -4.84
CA THR A 135 4.93 -5.50 -5.58
C THR A 135 5.10 -5.58 -7.09
N GLU A 136 6.10 -6.30 -7.58
CA GLU A 136 6.47 -6.39 -9.00
C GLU A 136 6.48 -7.83 -9.52
N SER A 137 6.52 -7.97 -10.84
CA SER A 137 6.68 -9.24 -11.56
C SER A 137 7.71 -9.08 -12.66
N ILE A 138 8.41 -10.17 -12.98
CA ILE A 138 9.40 -10.20 -14.07
C ILE A 138 8.85 -11.00 -15.23
N LEU A 139 8.86 -10.39 -16.40
CA LEU A 139 8.45 -10.97 -17.68
C LEU A 139 9.69 -11.14 -18.58
N ASN A 140 9.63 -12.11 -19.50
CA ASN A 140 10.75 -12.43 -20.39
C ASN A 140 10.66 -11.70 -21.74
N SER A 141 9.51 -11.12 -22.03
CA SER A 141 9.24 -10.39 -23.28
C SER A 141 8.32 -9.19 -23.03
N VAL A 142 8.34 -8.25 -23.97
CA VAL A 142 7.41 -7.10 -23.98
C VAL A 142 5.97 -7.56 -24.23
N ASP A 143 5.80 -8.64 -25.01
CA ASP A 143 4.47 -9.15 -25.36
C ASP A 143 3.74 -9.79 -24.16
N GLU A 144 4.48 -10.41 -23.24
CA GLU A 144 3.91 -10.93 -21.98
C GLU A 144 3.24 -9.84 -21.13
N ALA A 145 3.56 -8.56 -21.33
CA ALA A 145 2.96 -7.45 -20.59
C ALA A 145 1.47 -7.26 -20.89
N GLU A 146 0.92 -7.89 -21.92
CA GLU A 146 -0.52 -7.97 -22.14
C GLU A 146 -1.26 -8.59 -20.94
N ALA A 147 -0.60 -9.45 -20.17
CA ALA A 147 -1.14 -10.03 -18.93
C ALA A 147 -1.49 -8.96 -17.86
N LEU A 148 -0.90 -7.76 -17.94
CA LEU A 148 -1.26 -6.64 -17.07
C LEU A 148 -2.72 -6.22 -17.29
N PHE A 149 -3.28 -6.42 -18.49
CA PHE A 149 -4.60 -5.94 -18.92
C PHE A 149 -5.62 -7.05 -19.05
N HIS A 150 -5.39 -8.18 -18.38
CA HIS A 150 -6.34 -9.27 -18.41
C HIS A 150 -7.62 -8.90 -17.64
N HIS A 151 -8.75 -8.88 -18.35
CA HIS A 151 -10.07 -8.64 -17.77
C HIS A 151 -10.69 -9.97 -17.31
N TYR A 152 -10.87 -10.11 -16.00
CA TYR A 152 -11.52 -11.28 -15.42
C TYR A 152 -13.03 -11.06 -15.34
N GLN A 153 -13.79 -12.12 -15.60
CA GLN A 153 -15.21 -12.11 -15.29
C GLN A 153 -15.40 -12.04 -13.76
N PRO A 154 -16.40 -11.28 -13.27
CA PRO A 154 -16.74 -11.26 -11.85
C PRO A 154 -16.96 -12.69 -11.32
N GLN A 155 -16.31 -13.02 -10.20
CA GLN A 155 -16.49 -14.31 -9.55
C GLN A 155 -17.86 -14.39 -8.88
N PRO A 156 -18.53 -15.55 -8.89
CA PRO A 156 -19.80 -15.73 -8.20
C PRO A 156 -19.60 -15.73 -6.68
N LEU A 157 -20.64 -15.29 -5.96
CA LEU A 157 -20.72 -15.39 -4.50
C LEU A 157 -20.68 -16.86 -4.06
N THR A 158 -19.96 -17.16 -2.97
CA THR A 158 -19.92 -18.52 -2.40
C THR A 158 -20.61 -18.58 -1.04
N THR A 159 -21.09 -19.77 -0.67
CA THR A 159 -21.79 -20.03 0.60
C THR A 159 -21.17 -21.20 1.34
N VAL A 160 -21.08 -21.09 2.66
CA VAL A 160 -20.58 -22.16 3.53
C VAL A 160 -21.76 -22.98 4.06
N ASP A 161 -21.77 -24.28 3.77
CA ASP A 161 -22.93 -25.15 4.05
C ASP A 161 -23.01 -25.61 5.51
N ILE A 162 -23.40 -24.70 6.41
CA ILE A 162 -23.60 -25.01 7.82
C ILE A 162 -24.91 -25.76 8.10
N LEU A 163 -25.92 -25.65 7.23
CA LEU A 163 -27.21 -26.29 7.46
C LEU A 163 -27.11 -27.82 7.35
N ALA A 164 -26.33 -28.32 6.39
CA ALA A 164 -26.02 -29.75 6.30
C ALA A 164 -24.70 -30.11 6.98
N GLY A 165 -23.67 -29.28 6.83
CA GLY A 165 -22.32 -29.55 7.31
C GLY A 165 -22.05 -29.13 8.76
N GLY A 166 -23.00 -28.44 9.40
CA GLY A 166 -22.91 -28.01 10.79
C GLY A 166 -21.68 -27.14 11.07
N ARG A 167 -21.25 -27.17 12.34
CA ARG A 167 -20.05 -26.47 12.83
C ARG A 167 -18.79 -26.77 12.00
N ALA A 168 -18.61 -28.03 11.61
CA ALA A 168 -17.42 -28.47 10.88
C ALA A 168 -17.30 -27.80 9.50
N ALA A 169 -18.41 -27.39 8.86
CA ALA A 169 -18.34 -26.61 7.64
C ALA A 169 -17.72 -25.23 7.87
N LEU A 170 -18.06 -24.58 8.98
CA LEU A 170 -17.53 -23.27 9.32
C LEU A 170 -16.06 -23.35 9.78
N GLU A 171 -15.65 -24.40 10.49
CA GLU A 171 -14.25 -24.62 10.86
C GLU A 171 -13.34 -24.76 9.63
N ARG A 172 -13.80 -25.50 8.61
CA ARG A 172 -13.06 -25.61 7.34
C ARG A 172 -12.96 -24.26 6.64
N ALA A 173 -14.08 -23.54 6.54
CA ALA A 173 -14.09 -22.20 5.96
C ALA A 173 -13.19 -21.21 6.73
N ASN A 174 -13.13 -21.31 8.06
CA ASN A 174 -12.23 -20.50 8.89
C ASN A 174 -10.75 -20.68 8.49
N GLY A 175 -10.33 -21.93 8.25
CA GLY A 175 -8.98 -22.26 7.79
C GLY A 175 -8.72 -21.86 6.33
N GLU A 176 -9.65 -22.15 5.42
CA GLU A 176 -9.51 -21.88 3.98
C GLU A 176 -9.53 -20.39 3.64
N LEU A 177 -10.40 -19.63 4.29
CA LEU A 177 -10.54 -18.17 4.08
C LEU A 177 -9.64 -17.35 5.01
N GLY A 178 -8.97 -17.98 5.98
CA GLY A 178 -8.08 -17.31 6.93
C GLY A 178 -8.81 -16.33 7.86
N LEU A 179 -10.00 -16.69 8.33
CA LEU A 179 -10.86 -15.79 9.13
C LEU A 179 -10.36 -15.59 10.57
N ALA A 180 -9.53 -16.50 11.07
CA ALA A 180 -8.97 -16.48 12.42
C ALA A 180 -10.03 -16.36 13.55
N LEU A 181 -11.20 -16.97 13.33
CA LEU A 181 -12.29 -17.01 14.32
C LEU A 181 -11.93 -17.90 15.50
N SER A 182 -12.31 -17.47 16.70
CA SER A 182 -12.25 -18.30 17.91
C SER A 182 -13.43 -19.30 17.98
N GLU A 183 -13.32 -20.29 18.86
CA GLU A 183 -14.35 -21.34 19.01
C GLU A 183 -15.73 -20.78 19.35
N ASP A 184 -15.79 -19.74 20.21
CA ASP A 184 -17.02 -19.06 20.59
C ASP A 184 -17.60 -18.19 19.46
N GLU A 185 -16.74 -17.60 18.62
CA GLU A 185 -17.17 -16.86 17.42
C GLU A 185 -17.77 -17.80 16.36
N ILE A 186 -17.19 -19.00 16.19
CA ILE A 186 -17.73 -20.07 15.35
C ILE A 186 -19.10 -20.50 15.87
N ASP A 187 -19.22 -20.77 17.17
CA ASP A 187 -20.48 -21.19 17.80
C ASP A 187 -21.56 -20.12 17.63
N TYR A 188 -21.21 -18.85 17.86
CA TYR A 188 -22.08 -17.70 17.65
C TYR A 188 -22.61 -17.66 16.21
N LEU A 189 -21.74 -17.81 15.21
CA LEU A 189 -22.14 -17.77 13.80
C LEU A 189 -23.04 -18.95 13.44
N VAL A 190 -22.67 -20.17 13.84
CA VAL A 190 -23.47 -21.37 13.57
C VAL A 190 -24.86 -21.25 14.17
N GLU A 191 -24.98 -20.80 15.43
CA GLU A 191 -26.27 -20.61 16.08
C GLU A 191 -27.13 -19.59 15.30
N ASN A 192 -26.58 -18.42 15.02
CA ASN A 192 -27.35 -17.33 14.40
C ASN A 192 -27.79 -17.66 12.97
N PHE A 193 -26.91 -18.23 12.15
CA PHE A 193 -27.27 -18.62 10.79
C PHE A 193 -28.22 -19.83 10.74
N SER A 194 -28.09 -20.77 11.68
CA SER A 194 -29.07 -21.86 11.84
C SER A 194 -30.46 -21.33 12.22
N ARG A 195 -30.53 -20.34 13.13
CA ARG A 195 -31.79 -19.68 13.51
C ARG A 195 -32.41 -18.89 12.35
N MET A 196 -31.59 -18.32 11.47
CA MET A 196 -32.04 -17.67 10.25
C MET A 196 -32.47 -18.65 9.15
N GLY A 197 -32.16 -19.94 9.28
CA GLY A 197 -32.51 -20.98 8.31
C GLY A 197 -31.79 -20.83 6.97
N ARG A 198 -30.59 -20.23 6.94
CA ARG A 198 -29.79 -20.06 5.73
C ARG A 198 -28.30 -20.22 5.99
N ASN A 199 -27.57 -20.60 4.93
CA ASN A 199 -26.12 -20.64 4.95
C ASN A 199 -25.51 -19.22 4.91
N PRO A 200 -24.41 -18.95 5.63
CA PRO A 200 -23.65 -17.72 5.49
C PRO A 200 -22.91 -17.68 4.16
N THR A 201 -22.77 -16.49 3.62
CA THR A 201 -21.91 -16.21 2.47
C THR A 201 -20.47 -15.97 2.93
N ASP A 202 -19.50 -16.23 2.05
CA ASP A 202 -18.09 -15.89 2.28
C ASP A 202 -17.88 -14.42 2.67
N VAL A 203 -18.58 -13.48 2.02
CA VAL A 203 -18.51 -12.04 2.31
C VAL A 203 -19.03 -11.73 3.71
N GLU A 204 -20.13 -12.34 4.16
CA GLU A 204 -20.66 -12.13 5.51
C GLU A 204 -19.69 -12.63 6.59
N LEU A 205 -19.04 -13.77 6.35
CA LEU A 205 -18.04 -14.33 7.26
C LEU A 205 -16.78 -13.47 7.31
N MET A 206 -16.29 -13.02 6.16
CA MET A 206 -15.13 -12.14 6.07
C MET A 206 -15.42 -10.80 6.78
N MET A 207 -16.59 -10.21 6.56
CA MET A 207 -17.03 -9.01 7.26
C MET A 207 -17.03 -9.20 8.78
N PHE A 208 -17.62 -10.31 9.26
CA PHE A 208 -17.67 -10.61 10.69
C PHE A 208 -16.27 -10.78 11.29
N ALA A 209 -15.40 -11.54 10.61
CA ALA A 209 -14.02 -11.78 11.04
C ALA A 209 -13.22 -10.49 11.16
N GLN A 210 -13.30 -9.61 10.16
CA GLN A 210 -12.60 -8.32 10.20
C GLN A 210 -13.11 -7.43 11.34
N ALA A 211 -14.43 -7.33 11.51
CA ALA A 211 -15.04 -6.50 12.55
C ALA A 211 -14.74 -6.98 13.99
N ASN A 212 -14.54 -8.29 14.18
CA ASN A 212 -14.28 -8.91 15.48
C ASN A 212 -12.80 -9.27 15.70
N SER A 213 -11.91 -8.89 14.79
CA SER A 213 -10.47 -9.00 14.99
C SER A 213 -10.00 -8.23 16.23
N GLU A 214 -8.86 -8.63 16.80
CA GLU A 214 -8.27 -7.91 17.94
C GLU A 214 -8.04 -6.43 17.61
N HIS A 215 -7.50 -6.16 16.42
CA HIS A 215 -7.19 -4.81 15.92
C HIS A 215 -8.43 -3.92 15.84
N CYS A 216 -9.58 -4.43 15.39
CA CYS A 216 -10.81 -3.63 15.28
C CYS A 216 -11.56 -3.53 16.61
N ARG A 217 -11.67 -4.63 17.36
CA ARG A 217 -12.52 -4.71 18.55
C ARG A 217 -11.80 -4.27 19.83
N HIS A 218 -10.47 -4.15 19.79
CA HIS A 218 -9.64 -3.78 20.95
C HIS A 218 -9.96 -4.66 22.17
N LYS A 219 -10.02 -5.99 21.95
CA LYS A 219 -10.46 -6.98 22.96
C LYS A 219 -9.63 -6.87 24.24
N ILE A 220 -8.30 -6.77 24.12
CA ILE A 220 -7.37 -6.68 25.25
C ILE A 220 -7.59 -5.40 26.08
N PHE A 221 -7.81 -4.26 25.41
CA PHE A 221 -8.01 -2.98 26.09
C PHE A 221 -9.31 -2.90 26.87
N ASN A 222 -10.31 -3.70 26.48
CA ASN A 222 -11.62 -3.80 27.13
C ASN A 222 -11.77 -5.06 28.01
N ALA A 223 -10.72 -5.87 28.15
CA ALA A 223 -10.77 -7.08 28.95
C ALA A 223 -10.75 -6.76 30.45
N ASP A 224 -11.36 -7.66 31.24
CA ASP A 224 -11.13 -7.76 32.67
C ASP A 224 -9.75 -8.39 32.93
N TRP A 225 -9.10 -7.94 34.01
CA TRP A 225 -7.75 -8.39 34.35
C TRP A 225 -7.70 -9.05 35.71
N VAL A 226 -6.92 -10.13 35.83
CA VAL A 226 -6.53 -10.73 37.09
C VAL A 226 -5.00 -10.74 37.15
N ILE A 227 -4.41 -9.96 38.05
CA ILE A 227 -2.94 -9.83 38.20
C ILE A 227 -2.56 -10.36 39.56
N ASP A 228 -1.61 -11.30 39.61
CA ASP A 228 -1.19 -11.98 40.85
C ASP A 228 -2.39 -12.52 41.65
N ALA A 229 -3.30 -13.22 40.95
CA ALA A 229 -4.56 -13.77 41.47
C ALA A 229 -5.54 -12.74 42.06
N ARG A 230 -5.39 -11.46 41.76
CA ARG A 230 -6.29 -10.39 42.20
C ARG A 230 -7.06 -9.80 41.03
N PRO A 231 -8.40 -9.80 41.05
CA PRO A 231 -9.21 -9.10 40.07
C PRO A 231 -8.95 -7.60 40.12
N MET A 232 -8.78 -6.98 38.95
CA MET A 232 -8.62 -5.54 38.80
C MET A 232 -9.98 -4.90 38.53
N GLU A 233 -10.21 -3.71 39.10
CA GLU A 233 -11.52 -3.03 39.00
C GLU A 233 -11.78 -2.40 37.63
N LYS A 234 -10.73 -2.16 36.84
CA LYS A 234 -10.81 -1.39 35.60
C LYS A 234 -10.11 -2.10 34.46
N THR A 235 -10.67 -1.95 33.27
CA THR A 235 -10.00 -2.29 32.01
C THR A 235 -8.89 -1.28 31.71
N LEU A 236 -7.97 -1.62 30.80
CA LEU A 236 -6.93 -0.68 30.35
C LEU A 236 -7.56 0.60 29.78
N PHE A 237 -8.60 0.46 28.94
CA PHE A 237 -9.30 1.61 28.39
C PHE A 237 -10.05 2.41 29.46
N GLY A 238 -10.57 1.74 30.49
CA GLY A 238 -11.15 2.38 31.66
C GLY A 238 -10.17 3.28 32.39
N MET A 239 -8.93 2.82 32.59
CA MET A 239 -7.85 3.63 33.18
C MET A 239 -7.47 4.83 32.28
N ILE A 240 -7.46 4.67 30.96
CA ILE A 240 -7.23 5.79 30.02
C ILE A 240 -8.36 6.82 30.14
N LYS A 241 -9.63 6.40 30.19
CA LYS A 241 -10.77 7.31 30.37
C LYS A 241 -10.72 8.10 31.68
N ASP A 242 -10.10 7.55 32.72
CA ASP A 242 -9.98 8.25 34.00
C ASP A 242 -9.09 9.50 33.92
N THR A 243 -8.12 9.55 33.00
CA THR A 243 -7.31 10.76 32.80
C THR A 243 -8.19 11.93 32.35
N HIS A 244 -9.10 11.68 31.41
CA HIS A 244 -10.07 12.66 30.94
C HIS A 244 -11.12 13.00 32.01
N LYS A 245 -11.59 12.03 32.80
CA LYS A 245 -12.51 12.32 33.92
C LYS A 245 -11.88 13.22 34.98
N ALA A 246 -10.58 13.04 35.23
CA ALA A 246 -9.85 13.86 36.20
C ALA A 246 -9.53 15.26 35.69
N HIS A 247 -9.33 15.40 34.37
CA HIS A 247 -8.92 16.66 33.72
C HIS A 247 -9.70 16.87 32.41
N PRO A 248 -11.01 17.17 32.47
CA PRO A 248 -11.83 17.33 31.28
C PRO A 248 -11.64 18.70 30.60
N GLU A 249 -11.02 19.67 31.27
CA GLU A 249 -10.92 21.05 30.81
C GLU A 249 -10.25 21.16 29.43
N GLY A 250 -10.87 21.93 28.54
CA GLY A 250 -10.38 22.12 27.18
C GLY A 250 -10.62 20.96 26.22
N THR A 251 -11.30 19.88 26.63
CA THR A 251 -11.70 18.79 25.71
C THR A 251 -13.04 19.11 25.06
N VAL A 252 -13.10 19.04 23.72
CA VAL A 252 -14.34 19.16 22.94
C VAL A 252 -14.87 17.78 22.55
N VAL A 253 -13.99 16.87 22.12
CA VAL A 253 -14.34 15.49 21.74
C VAL A 253 -13.28 14.51 22.28
N ALA A 254 -13.73 13.44 22.93
CA ALA A 254 -12.88 12.33 23.34
C ALA A 254 -13.65 11.00 23.26
N TYR A 255 -13.02 9.97 22.69
CA TYR A 255 -13.51 8.58 22.65
C TYR A 255 -14.84 8.35 21.91
N SER A 256 -15.28 9.28 21.08
CA SER A 256 -16.55 9.21 20.34
C SER A 256 -16.42 9.55 18.85
N ASP A 257 -15.18 9.61 18.35
CA ASP A 257 -14.85 9.91 16.95
C ASP A 257 -13.47 9.32 16.61
N ASN A 258 -13.05 9.44 15.35
CA ASN A 258 -11.77 8.92 14.85
C ASN A 258 -10.55 9.72 15.33
N ALA A 259 -10.74 10.94 15.85
CA ALA A 259 -9.72 11.76 16.49
C ALA A 259 -10.27 12.45 17.75
N SER A 260 -9.38 12.89 18.65
CA SER A 260 -9.76 13.77 19.75
C SER A 260 -9.75 15.23 19.30
N VAL A 261 -10.53 16.08 19.96
CA VAL A 261 -10.57 17.52 19.70
C VAL A 261 -10.44 18.27 21.02
N ILE A 262 -9.52 19.23 21.05
CA ILE A 262 -9.35 20.17 22.16
C ILE A 262 -9.72 21.59 21.72
N GLU A 263 -10.07 22.42 22.70
CA GLU A 263 -10.28 23.84 22.51
C GLU A 263 -9.05 24.47 21.87
N GLY A 264 -9.30 25.41 20.95
CA GLY A 264 -8.26 26.13 20.25
C GLY A 264 -8.45 27.61 20.49
N ALA A 265 -8.46 28.41 19.43
CA ALA A 265 -8.61 29.85 19.55
C ALA A 265 -9.50 30.41 18.44
N ARG A 266 -10.08 31.58 18.70
CA ARG A 266 -10.70 32.40 17.67
C ARG A 266 -9.60 33.01 16.80
N ILE A 267 -9.59 32.68 15.51
CA ILE A 267 -8.57 33.14 14.56
C ILE A 267 -9.20 33.55 13.24
N ALA A 268 -8.47 34.35 12.47
CA ALA A 268 -8.80 34.66 11.09
C ALA A 268 -8.40 33.50 10.16
N ARG A 269 -9.35 32.66 9.76
CA ARG A 269 -9.13 31.56 8.80
C ARG A 269 -9.29 32.04 7.36
N LEU A 270 -8.35 31.68 6.49
CA LEU A 270 -8.35 32.04 5.08
C LEU A 270 -8.85 30.87 4.23
N TYR A 271 -9.97 31.05 3.54
CA TYR A 271 -10.51 30.09 2.57
C TYR A 271 -11.37 30.82 1.52
N PRO A 272 -11.65 30.20 0.35
CA PRO A 272 -12.50 30.84 -0.65
C PRO A 272 -13.96 30.83 -0.22
N ASP A 273 -14.66 31.93 -0.47
CA ASP A 273 -16.11 32.01 -0.39
C ASP A 273 -16.78 31.32 -1.59
N ALA A 274 -18.12 31.27 -1.60
CA ALA A 274 -18.90 30.71 -2.70
C ALA A 274 -18.68 31.41 -4.06
N ASP A 275 -18.17 32.63 -4.06
CA ASP A 275 -17.77 33.39 -5.26
C ASP A 275 -16.33 33.09 -5.73
N GLY A 276 -15.61 32.22 -5.01
CA GLY A 276 -14.23 31.83 -5.29
C GLY A 276 -13.17 32.81 -4.78
N ALA A 277 -13.55 33.94 -4.18
CA ALA A 277 -12.60 34.89 -3.64
C ALA A 277 -12.13 34.46 -2.23
N PHE A 278 -10.82 34.49 -2.00
CA PHE A 278 -10.23 34.19 -0.70
C PHE A 278 -10.44 35.34 0.28
N ARG A 279 -11.05 35.05 1.43
CA ARG A 279 -11.27 36.02 2.51
C ARG A 279 -10.91 35.43 3.86
N TYR A 280 -10.64 36.31 4.82
CA TYR A 280 -10.45 35.93 6.21
C TYR A 280 -11.79 35.87 6.93
N HIS A 281 -12.02 34.81 7.69
CA HIS A 281 -13.19 34.57 8.49
C HIS A 281 -12.76 34.42 9.96
N ASP A 282 -13.24 35.31 10.83
CA ASP A 282 -12.99 35.22 12.27
C ASP A 282 -13.89 34.16 12.91
N GLU A 283 -13.33 32.98 13.16
CA GLU A 283 -14.07 31.82 13.67
C GLU A 283 -13.28 31.06 14.74
N ASP A 284 -14.02 30.37 15.62
CA ASP A 284 -13.43 29.52 16.64
C ASP A 284 -12.84 28.28 15.96
N THR A 285 -11.53 28.10 16.09
CA THR A 285 -10.78 27.03 15.43
C THR A 285 -10.17 26.13 16.49
N HIS A 286 -10.82 24.99 16.70
CA HIS A 286 -10.35 23.92 17.58
C HIS A 286 -9.19 23.13 16.95
N ILE A 287 -8.52 22.33 17.77
CA ILE A 287 -7.37 21.51 17.36
C ILE A 287 -7.77 20.05 17.51
N LEU A 288 -7.62 19.28 16.43
CA LEU A 288 -7.76 17.82 16.48
C LEU A 288 -6.38 17.17 16.61
N ALA A 289 -6.34 15.96 17.16
CA ALA A 289 -5.14 15.15 17.23
C ALA A 289 -5.46 13.66 17.09
N LYS A 290 -4.64 12.97 16.28
CA LYS A 290 -4.66 11.52 16.12
C LYS A 290 -3.23 11.03 15.89
N VAL A 291 -2.99 9.78 16.28
CA VAL A 291 -1.76 9.04 15.99
C VAL A 291 -2.16 7.61 15.69
N GLU A 292 -1.62 7.06 14.61
CA GLU A 292 -1.78 5.66 14.25
C GLU A 292 -0.42 4.97 14.10
N THR A 293 -0.45 3.64 14.05
CA THR A 293 0.74 2.84 13.74
C THR A 293 0.41 1.87 12.61
N HIS A 294 1.41 1.52 11.79
CA HIS A 294 1.23 0.59 10.67
C HIS A 294 2.32 -0.48 10.63
N ASN A 295 2.51 -1.13 11.78
CA ASN A 295 3.68 -1.94 12.09
C ASN A 295 3.81 -3.18 11.21
N HIS A 296 2.77 -4.02 11.16
CA HIS A 296 2.81 -5.30 10.46
C HIS A 296 3.01 -5.12 8.93
N PRO A 297 2.27 -4.24 8.23
CA PRO A 297 2.50 -4.00 6.81
C PRO A 297 3.89 -3.43 6.52
N THR A 298 4.39 -2.52 7.36
CA THR A 298 5.74 -1.93 7.21
C THR A 298 6.84 -2.98 7.35
N ALA A 299 6.65 -4.01 8.19
CA ALA A 299 7.59 -5.12 8.28
C ALA A 299 7.64 -5.98 7.00
N ILE A 300 6.58 -5.98 6.19
CA ILE A 300 6.48 -6.78 4.96
C ILE A 300 6.92 -5.98 3.74
N SER A 301 6.38 -4.77 3.55
CA SER A 301 6.71 -3.86 2.45
C SER A 301 6.77 -2.42 3.01
N PRO A 302 7.97 -1.93 3.37
CA PRO A 302 8.10 -0.72 4.19
C PRO A 302 7.57 0.55 3.53
N PHE A 303 7.84 0.77 2.23
CA PHE A 303 7.39 1.97 1.53
C PHE A 303 5.85 2.10 1.56
N PRO A 304 5.05 1.15 1.01
CA PRO A 304 3.60 1.29 1.03
C PRO A 304 3.03 1.15 2.44
N GLY A 305 3.65 0.37 3.33
CA GLY A 305 3.23 0.28 4.73
C GLY A 305 3.29 1.63 5.44
N ALA A 306 4.40 2.36 5.32
CA ALA A 306 4.55 3.67 5.93
C ALA A 306 3.69 4.74 5.24
N ALA A 307 3.61 4.71 3.90
CA ALA A 307 2.79 5.65 3.12
C ALA A 307 1.30 5.55 3.49
N THR A 308 0.77 4.32 3.55
CA THR A 308 -0.64 4.08 3.91
C THR A 308 -0.91 4.27 5.39
N GLY A 309 0.08 4.08 6.27
CA GLY A 309 0.01 4.49 7.67
C GLY A 309 -0.21 5.99 7.83
N ALA A 310 0.57 6.81 7.13
CA ALA A 310 0.33 8.26 7.07
C ALA A 310 -1.04 8.56 6.46
N GLY A 311 -1.37 7.94 5.32
CA GLY A 311 -2.62 8.15 4.61
C GLY A 311 -3.89 7.78 5.37
N GLY A 312 -3.86 6.72 6.18
CA GLY A 312 -4.95 6.32 7.06
C GLY A 312 -5.24 7.38 8.11
N GLU A 313 -4.18 7.80 8.79
CA GLU A 313 -4.24 8.82 9.84
C GLU A 313 -4.73 10.17 9.28
N ILE A 314 -4.29 10.60 8.08
CA ILE A 314 -4.82 11.81 7.40
C ILE A 314 -6.35 11.72 7.21
N ARG A 315 -6.86 10.54 6.84
CA ARG A 315 -8.30 10.37 6.58
C ARG A 315 -9.10 10.49 7.86
N ASP A 316 -8.58 9.99 8.98
CA ASP A 316 -9.22 10.17 10.28
C ASP A 316 -9.27 11.63 10.70
N GLU A 317 -8.17 12.37 10.49
CA GLU A 317 -8.14 13.82 10.70
C GLU A 317 -9.17 14.53 9.82
N GLY A 318 -9.34 14.14 8.56
CA GLY A 318 -10.32 14.76 7.65
C GLY A 318 -11.78 14.37 7.94
N ALA A 319 -12.01 13.18 8.47
CA ALA A 319 -13.33 12.61 8.73
C ALA A 319 -13.89 12.95 10.13
N THR A 320 -13.11 13.64 10.98
CA THR A 320 -13.56 14.02 12.33
C THR A 320 -14.77 14.95 12.27
N GLY A 321 -15.80 14.66 13.06
CA GLY A 321 -17.05 15.39 13.12
C GLY A 321 -17.84 15.36 11.81
N ARG A 322 -17.98 16.51 11.16
CA ARG A 322 -18.69 16.68 9.87
C ARG A 322 -17.75 17.08 8.74
N GLY A 323 -16.45 16.83 8.94
CA GLY A 323 -15.39 17.28 8.06
C GLY A 323 -14.47 18.27 8.77
N SER A 324 -13.18 18.00 8.71
CA SER A 324 -12.11 18.83 9.26
C SER A 324 -10.92 18.87 8.29
N ARG A 325 -9.87 19.62 8.66
CA ARG A 325 -8.72 19.85 7.77
C ARG A 325 -7.42 19.46 8.47
N PRO A 326 -6.69 18.46 7.95
CA PRO A 326 -5.35 18.14 8.43
C PRO A 326 -4.40 19.32 8.30
N LYS A 327 -3.44 19.44 9.24
CA LYS A 327 -2.54 20.61 9.30
C LYS A 327 -1.05 20.29 9.32
N ALA A 328 -0.62 19.36 10.17
CA ALA A 328 0.79 19.00 10.32
C ALA A 328 0.88 17.54 10.78
N GLY A 329 1.86 16.81 10.25
CA GLY A 329 2.11 15.41 10.61
C GLY A 329 3.36 15.20 11.46
N LEU A 330 3.42 14.05 12.12
CA LEU A 330 4.64 13.50 12.73
C LEU A 330 4.85 12.06 12.26
N ALA A 331 6.09 11.58 12.25
CA ALA A 331 6.42 10.20 11.93
C ALA A 331 7.40 9.63 12.96
N GLY A 332 7.15 8.42 13.43
CA GLY A 332 8.00 7.71 14.39
C GLY A 332 8.36 6.32 13.87
N PHE A 333 9.63 5.95 13.99
CA PHE A 333 10.14 4.63 13.62
C PHE A 333 10.94 4.04 14.77
N THR A 334 10.72 2.74 15.03
CA THR A 334 11.53 1.95 15.96
C THR A 334 11.85 0.64 15.27
N VAL A 335 13.13 0.36 15.07
CA VAL A 335 13.64 -0.81 14.35
C VAL A 335 14.75 -1.47 15.14
N SER A 336 15.12 -2.69 14.74
CA SER A 336 16.31 -3.35 15.25
C SER A 336 17.60 -2.68 14.74
N ASN A 337 18.77 -3.21 15.09
CA ASN A 337 20.06 -2.71 14.61
C ASN A 337 20.11 -2.66 13.07
N LEU A 338 20.68 -1.58 12.52
CA LEU A 338 20.70 -1.34 11.08
C LEU A 338 21.68 -2.29 10.38
N ASN A 339 22.81 -2.64 11.01
CA ASN A 339 23.86 -3.45 10.41
C ASN A 339 24.27 -2.93 9.02
N ILE A 340 24.54 -1.62 8.92
CA ILE A 340 24.90 -0.97 7.65
C ILE A 340 26.18 -1.65 7.11
N PRO A 341 26.18 -2.12 5.84
CA PRO A 341 27.37 -2.72 5.23
C PRO A 341 28.59 -1.81 5.35
N ASP A 342 29.73 -2.38 5.74
CA ASP A 342 31.00 -1.68 5.96
C ASP A 342 30.96 -0.56 7.03
N PHE A 343 29.90 -0.48 7.83
CA PHE A 343 29.71 0.53 8.89
C PHE A 343 29.11 -0.04 10.19
N GLY A 344 29.48 -1.29 10.53
CA GLY A 344 29.00 -1.96 11.73
C GLY A 344 29.46 -1.28 13.03
N GLN A 345 28.57 -1.26 14.03
CA GLN A 345 28.84 -0.67 15.34
C GLN A 345 29.17 -1.73 16.41
N PRO A 346 29.95 -1.41 17.47
CA PRO A 346 30.41 -2.39 18.45
C PRO A 346 29.30 -3.12 19.24
N TRP A 347 28.10 -2.54 19.32
CA TRP A 347 26.94 -3.15 19.98
C TRP A 347 26.09 -4.00 19.04
N GLU A 348 26.32 -3.94 17.73
CA GLU A 348 25.55 -4.69 16.76
C GLU A 348 25.99 -6.16 16.76
N LYS A 349 25.01 -7.06 16.93
CA LYS A 349 25.21 -8.50 16.90
C LYS A 349 24.30 -9.12 15.85
N PRO A 350 24.74 -10.15 15.12
CA PRO A 350 23.88 -10.89 14.21
C PRO A 350 22.92 -11.80 15.01
N TYR A 351 21.61 -11.66 14.78
CA TYR A 351 20.56 -12.52 15.36
C TYR A 351 19.58 -13.07 14.31
N GLY A 352 19.82 -12.77 13.02
CA GLY A 352 18.97 -13.19 11.91
C GLY A 352 17.64 -12.44 11.84
N LYS A 353 16.81 -12.80 10.85
CA LYS A 353 15.43 -12.35 10.70
C LYS A 353 14.61 -13.38 9.92
N PRO A 354 13.28 -13.43 10.09
CA PRO A 354 12.43 -14.20 9.18
C PRO A 354 12.61 -13.77 7.72
N GLU A 355 12.67 -14.74 6.80
CA GLU A 355 12.88 -14.45 5.37
C GLU A 355 11.75 -13.63 4.74
N ARG A 356 10.56 -13.66 5.35
CA ARG A 356 9.34 -12.98 4.87
C ARG A 356 9.26 -11.49 5.24
N ILE A 357 10.14 -10.98 6.11
CA ILE A 357 10.12 -9.58 6.53
C ILE A 357 11.33 -8.81 6.00
N ALA A 358 11.19 -7.50 5.84
CA ALA A 358 12.26 -6.58 5.54
C ALA A 358 13.30 -6.52 6.68
N SER A 359 14.55 -6.15 6.38
CA SER A 359 15.53 -5.83 7.43
C SER A 359 15.23 -4.48 8.08
N ALA A 360 15.82 -4.21 9.24
CA ALA A 360 15.75 -2.88 9.87
C ALA A 360 16.31 -1.77 8.96
N LEU A 361 17.39 -2.07 8.22
CA LEU A 361 17.96 -1.15 7.24
C LEU A 361 16.98 -0.87 6.08
N ASP A 362 16.37 -1.90 5.50
CA ASP A 362 15.39 -1.73 4.42
C ASP A 362 14.19 -0.90 4.90
N ILE A 363 13.72 -1.13 6.13
CA ILE A 363 12.65 -0.32 6.72
C ILE A 363 13.05 1.15 6.83
N MET A 364 14.28 1.44 7.26
CA MET A 364 14.75 2.83 7.41
C MET A 364 15.16 3.49 6.11
N ILE A 365 15.40 2.74 5.04
CA ILE A 365 15.59 3.27 3.68
C ILE A 365 14.23 3.59 3.05
N GLU A 366 13.30 2.64 3.06
CA GLU A 366 12.07 2.72 2.26
C GLU A 366 10.88 3.31 3.05
N GLY A 367 10.75 3.01 4.34
CA GLY A 367 9.63 3.46 5.18
C GLY A 367 9.53 4.98 5.31
N PRO A 368 10.60 5.69 5.74
CA PRO A 368 10.59 7.15 5.80
C PRO A 368 10.28 7.82 4.47
N ILE A 369 10.77 7.27 3.35
CA ILE A 369 10.48 7.79 2.01
C ILE A 369 8.99 7.58 1.67
N GLY A 370 8.41 6.43 2.00
CA GLY A 370 6.98 6.17 1.81
C GLY A 370 6.09 7.13 2.59
N ALA A 371 6.36 7.32 3.89
CA ALA A 371 5.64 8.28 4.72
C ALA A 371 5.77 9.72 4.20
N ALA A 372 7.00 10.13 3.84
CA ALA A 372 7.26 11.44 3.26
C ALA A 372 6.58 11.62 1.90
N ALA A 373 6.57 10.60 1.04
CA ALA A 373 5.92 10.65 -0.26
C ALA A 373 4.42 10.96 -0.11
N PHE A 374 3.73 10.31 0.84
CA PHE A 374 2.33 10.60 1.10
C PHE A 374 2.12 12.01 1.64
N ASN A 375 2.88 12.43 2.67
CA ASN A 375 2.73 13.77 3.26
C ASN A 375 3.07 14.88 2.25
N ASN A 376 4.11 14.71 1.44
CA ASN A 376 4.52 15.66 0.41
C ASN A 376 3.48 15.77 -0.71
N GLU A 377 2.96 14.64 -1.21
CA GLU A 377 1.96 14.63 -2.30
C GLU A 377 0.61 15.16 -1.81
N PHE A 378 0.21 14.84 -0.58
CA PHE A 378 -1.01 15.37 0.03
C PHE A 378 -0.90 16.86 0.38
N GLY A 379 0.28 17.29 0.82
CA GLY A 379 0.57 18.68 1.19
C GLY A 379 0.30 18.99 2.67
N ARG A 380 0.85 18.21 3.60
CA ARG A 380 0.87 18.52 5.04
C ARG A 380 2.26 18.41 5.68
#